data_AF-A0A1U9K6W0-F1
#
_entry.id   AF-A0A1U9K6W0-F1
#
_cell.length_a   1.000
_cell.length_b   1.000
_cell.length_c   1.000
_cell.angle_alpha   90.00
_cell.angle_beta   90.00
_cell.angle_gamma   90.00
#
_symmetry.space_group_name_H-M   'P 1'
#
loop_
_entity.id
_entity.type
_entity.pdbx_description
1 polymer ?
#
loop_
_entity_poly.entity_id
_entity_poly.type
_entity_poly.pdbx_seq_one_letter_code
_entity_poly.pdbx_strand_id
1 'polypeptide(L)' 'MEGGFSLMPRIVVISGSPSQSAKTSIVAEYMCDLMYGNRWRTNVIKVRDLPPESLNVYVI' A
#
# COMPACT_ATOMS: atom_id res chain seq x y z
N MET A 1 7.27 31.63 -17.14
CA MET A 1 7.43 31.19 -15.75
C MET A 1 7.25 29.69 -15.71
N GLU A 2 8.11 29.03 -14.95
CA GLU A 2 8.52 27.63 -15.11
C GLU A 2 7.38 26.62 -15.07
N GLY A 3 7.26 25.83 -16.14
CA GLY A 3 6.48 24.60 -16.17
C GLY A 3 7.21 23.51 -15.39
N GLY A 4 7.20 23.62 -14.05
CA GLY A 4 7.68 22.57 -13.17
C GLY A 4 6.72 21.39 -13.25
N PHE A 5 7.14 20.29 -13.87
CA PHE A 5 6.49 19.01 -13.66
C PHE A 5 6.60 18.68 -12.17
N SER A 6 5.55 18.96 -11.40
CA SER A 6 5.43 18.41 -10.06
C SER A 6 5.36 16.89 -10.23
N LEU A 7 6.49 16.21 -10.00
CA LEU A 7 6.58 14.75 -10.04
C LEU A 7 5.69 14.22 -8.93
N MET A 8 4.44 13.91 -9.27
CA MET A 8 3.45 13.41 -8.32
C MET A 8 4.00 12.13 -7.67
N PRO A 9 4.23 12.11 -6.35
CA PRO A 9 4.80 10.94 -5.69
C PRO A 9 3.95 9.69 -5.91
N ARG A 10 4.62 8.57 -6.17
CA ARG A 10 3.99 7.25 -6.29
C ARG A 10 4.34 6.44 -5.04
N ILE A 11 3.32 6.07 -4.29
CA ILE A 11 3.45 5.37 -3.02
C ILE A 11 2.82 3.99 -3.13
N VAL A 12 3.51 3.00 -2.59
CA VAL A 12 3.00 1.63 -2.47
C VAL A 12 2.93 1.29 -1.00
N VAL A 13 1.74 0.94 -0.51
CA VAL A 13 1.50 0.49 0.86
C VAL A 13 1.34 -1.02 0.84
N ILE A 14 2.16 -1.74 1.61
CA ILE A 14 2.11 -3.21 1.72
C ILE A 14 1.64 -3.59 3.13
N SER A 15 0.45 -4.20 3.24
CA SER A 15 -0.02 -4.80 4.48
C SER A 15 0.42 -6.26 4.53
N GLY A 16 1.34 -6.58 5.44
CA GLY A 16 1.92 -7.92 5.58
C GLY A 16 1.05 -8.93 6.33
N SER A 17 -0.07 -8.52 6.92
CA SER A 17 -0.90 -9.43 7.70
C SER A 17 -1.80 -10.28 6.80
N PRO A 18 -1.89 -11.61 7.03
CA PRO A 18 -2.87 -12.46 6.39
C PRO A 18 -4.29 -12.31 7.00
N SER A 19 -4.39 -11.81 8.24
CA SER A 19 -5.66 -11.65 8.95
C SER A 19 -6.44 -10.41 8.52
N GLN A 20 -7.77 -10.55 8.39
CA GLN A 20 -8.72 -9.49 8.05
C GLN A 20 -8.79 -8.38 9.11
N SER A 21 -8.74 -8.78 10.39
CA SER A 21 -8.94 -7.89 11.54
C SER A 21 -7.63 -7.34 12.10
N ALA A 22 -6.52 -7.52 11.38
CA ALA A 22 -5.24 -7.04 11.86
C ALA A 22 -5.20 -5.51 11.89
N LYS A 23 -4.69 -4.97 13.00
CA LYS A 23 -4.46 -3.53 13.17
C LYS A 23 -3.59 -2.94 12.05
N THR A 24 -2.71 -3.75 11.45
CA THR A 24 -1.88 -3.35 10.29
C THR A 24 -2.71 -3.06 9.04
N SER A 25 -3.83 -3.76 8.82
CA SER A 25 -4.72 -3.51 7.69
C SER A 25 -5.45 -2.17 7.86
N ILE A 26 -5.86 -1.85 9.09
CA ILE A 26 -6.49 -0.55 9.43
C ILE A 26 -5.50 0.60 9.19
N VAL A 27 -4.25 0.44 9.63
CA VAL A 27 -3.21 1.46 9.40
C VAL A 27 -2.89 1.62 7.91
N ALA A 28 -2.83 0.51 7.16
CA ALA A 28 -2.61 0.56 5.71
C ALA A 28 -3.73 1.32 4.99
N GLU A 29 -4.99 1.09 5.37
CA GLU A 29 -6.16 1.82 4.83
C GLU A 29 -6.10 3.32 5.20
N TYR A 30 -5.85 3.63 6.47
CA TYR A 30 -5.68 5.02 6.93
C TYR A 30 -4.59 5.78 6.16
N MET A 31 -3.44 5.14 5.92
CA MET A 31 -2.37 5.76 5.12
C MET A 31 -2.84 6.07 3.70
N CYS A 32 -3.67 5.23 3.10
CA CYS A 32 -4.16 5.44 1.74
C CYS A 32 -5.12 6.62 1.65
N ASP A 33 -6.01 6.76 2.64
CA ASP A 33 -6.91 7.90 2.75
C ASP A 33 -6.13 9.22 2.90
N LEU A 34 -5.08 9.21 3.73
CA LEU A 34 -4.18 10.35 3.90
C LEU A 34 -3.49 10.73 2.58
N MET A 35 -2.95 9.76 1.85
CA MET A 35 -2.26 10.02 0.58
C MET A 35 -3.23 10.46 -0.53
N TYR A 36 -4.45 9.92 -0.54
CA TYR A 36 -5.51 10.35 -1.46
C TYR A 36 -5.87 11.82 -1.23
N GLY A 37 -5.99 12.26 0.03
CA GLY A 37 -6.21 13.66 0.39
C GLY A 37 -5.08 14.59 -0.11
N ASN A 38 -3.85 14.10 -0.21
CA ASN A 38 -2.70 14.82 -0.75
C ASN A 38 -2.57 14.74 -2.29
N ARG A 39 -3.54 14.10 -2.96
CA ARG A 39 -3.53 13.83 -4.41
C ARG A 39 -2.31 13.02 -4.85
N TRP A 40 -1.75 12.20 -3.98
CA TRP A 40 -0.63 11.32 -4.32
C TRP A 40 -1.13 10.01 -4.91
N ARG A 41 -0.38 9.44 -5.87
CA ARG A 41 -0.76 8.19 -6.49
C ARG A 41 -0.41 7.04 -5.55
N THR A 42 -1.42 6.36 -5.03
CA THR A 42 -1.24 5.32 -4.01
C THR A 42 -1.79 3.98 -4.48
N ASN A 43 -1.00 2.92 -4.32
CA ASN A 43 -1.41 1.54 -4.57
C ASN A 43 -1.30 0.74 -3.26
N VAL A 44 -2.28 -0.11 -2.99
CA VAL A 44 -2.29 -0.97 -1.80
C VAL A 44 -2.14 -2.42 -2.21
N ILE A 45 -1.21 -3.10 -1.57
CA ILE A 45 -1.04 -4.54 -1.69
C ILE A 45 -1.30 -5.14 -0.32
N LYS A 46 -2.33 -5.96 -0.20
CA LYS A 46 -2.61 -6.73 1.01
C LYS A 46 -2.16 -8.16 0.77
N VAL A 47 -1.24 -8.66 1.60
CA VAL A 47 -0.68 -10.01 1.49
C VAL A 47 -1.77 -11.08 1.42
N ARG A 48 -2.87 -10.90 2.17
CA ARG A 48 -4.00 -11.82 2.18
C ARG A 48 -4.77 -11.95 0.87
N ASP A 49 -4.67 -10.94 0.00
CA ASP A 49 -5.36 -10.90 -1.30
C ASP A 49 -4.44 -11.42 -2.42
N LEU A 50 -3.18 -11.73 -2.11
CA LEU A 50 -2.24 -12.30 -3.07
C LEU A 50 -2.53 -13.80 -3.27
N PRO A 51 -2.27 -14.33 -4.48
CA PRO A 51 -2.32 -15.76 -4.72
C PRO A 51 -1.36 -16.50 -3.77
N PRO A 52 -1.72 -17.69 -3.26
CA PRO A 52 -0.84 -18.48 -2.41
C PRO A 52 0.56 -18.70 -3.00
N GLU A 53 0.66 -18.85 -4.33
CA GLU A 53 1.91 -19.07 -5.06
C GLU A 53 2.84 -17.85 -5.03
N SER A 54 2.28 -16.66 -4.76
CA SER A 54 3.03 -15.41 -4.60
C SER A 54 3.62 -15.27 -3.18
N LEU A 55 3.19 -16.12 -2.24
CA LEU A 55 3.60 -16.11 -0.84
C LEU A 55 4.58 -17.23 -0.53
N ASN A 56 5.43 -17.62 -1.49
CA ASN A 56 6.52 -18.59 -1.29
C ASN A 56 7.57 -18.04 -0.31
N VAL A 57 7.20 -17.97 0.97
CA VAL A 57 8.07 -17.73 2.10
C VAL A 57 8.53 -19.12 2.52
N TYR A 58 9.70 -19.54 2.03
CA TYR A 58 10.48 -20.54 2.76
C TYR A 58 10.77 -19.90 4.12
N VAL A 59 10.02 -20.32 5.14
CA VAL A 59 10.35 -20.03 6.54
C VAL A 59 11.59 -20.87 6.84
N ILE A 60 12.75 -20.22 6.88
CA ILE A 60 14.02 -20.78 7.37
C ILE A 60 14.03 -20.68 8.89
#